data_AF-A0A7Z9R4F6-F1
#
_entry.id   AF-A0A7Z9R4F6-F1
#
_cell.length_a   1.000
_cell.length_b   1.000
_cell.length_c   1.000
_cell.angle_alpha   90.00
_cell.angle_beta   90.00
_cell.angle_gamma   90.00
#
_symmetry.space_group_name_H-M   'P 1'
#
loop_
_entity.id
_entity.type
_entity.pdbx_description
1 polymer ?
#
loop_
_entity_poly.entity_id
_entity_poly.type
_entity_poly.pdbx_seq_one_letter_code
_entity_poly.pdbx_strand_id
1 'polypeptide(L)'
;MKVRSGLIQMALKGDTSLAPEEITKIMTEAHIPYIEEAGEKGVQVLCMQEVFTQPYFCPSQDTKWYAAVEKIPEGPTTKLMQDYAK
;
A
#
# COMPACT_ATOMS: atom_id res chain seq x y z
N MET A 1 -7.94 -15.10 -24.49
CA MET A 1 -7.36 -15.16 -23.12
C MET A 1 -8.18 -14.25 -22.23
N LYS A 2 -8.59 -14.70 -21.03
CA LYS A 2 -9.30 -13.85 -20.04
C LYS A 2 -8.29 -13.50 -18.94
N VAL A 3 -8.29 -12.24 -18.51
CA VAL A 3 -7.49 -11.76 -17.38
C VAL A 3 -8.44 -11.30 -16.30
N ARG A 4 -8.31 -11.81 -15.07
CA ARG A 4 -9.06 -11.32 -13.92
C ARG A 4 -8.25 -10.24 -13.21
N SER A 5 -8.78 -9.03 -13.12
CA SER A 5 -8.18 -7.93 -12.37
C SER A 5 -8.90 -7.67 -11.05
N GLY A 6 -8.22 -7.00 -10.12
CA GLY A 6 -8.74 -6.58 -8.83
C GLY A 6 -8.26 -5.18 -8.45
N LEU A 7 -9.07 -4.49 -7.66
CA LEU A 7 -8.77 -3.18 -7.08
C LEU A 7 -9.04 -3.24 -5.59
N ILE A 8 -8.07 -2.82 -4.78
CA ILE A 8 -8.24 -2.65 -3.33
C ILE A 8 -8.40 -1.16 -3.04
N GLN A 9 -9.47 -0.83 -2.30
CA GLN A 9 -9.71 0.51 -1.80
C GLN A 9 -10.15 0.43 -0.34
N MET A 10 -9.51 1.21 0.53
CA MET A 10 -9.89 1.33 1.93
C MET A 10 -9.58 2.72 2.49
N ALA A 11 -10.28 3.06 3.57
CA ALA A 11 -9.97 4.25 4.36
C ALA A 11 -8.66 4.05 5.17
N LEU A 12 -7.99 5.16 5.46
CA LEU A 12 -6.81 5.21 6.33
C LEU A 12 -7.09 4.52 7.67
N LYS A 13 -6.14 3.70 8.11
CA LYS A 13 -6.15 3.01 9.41
C LYS A 13 -5.19 3.74 10.34
N GLY A 14 -5.70 4.75 11.04
CA GLY A 14 -4.93 5.69 11.85
C GLY A 14 -5.27 7.14 11.51
N ASP A 15 -4.40 8.06 11.89
CA ASP A 15 -4.57 9.48 11.60
C ASP A 15 -3.22 10.17 11.32
N THR A 16 -3.28 11.44 10.93
CA THR A 16 -2.12 12.21 10.48
C THR A 16 -1.21 12.69 11.62
N SER A 17 -1.50 12.37 12.89
CA SER A 17 -0.62 12.65 14.03
C SER A 17 0.52 11.63 14.17
N LEU A 18 0.32 10.41 13.63
CA LEU A 18 1.31 9.34 13.63
C LEU A 18 2.53 9.65 12.76
N ALA A 19 3.65 8.99 13.03
CA ALA A 19 4.81 9.06 12.15
C ALA A 19 4.50 8.32 10.82
N PRO A 20 5.03 8.79 9.67
CA PRO A 20 4.78 8.14 8.38
C PRO A 20 5.14 6.65 8.36
N GLU A 21 6.22 6.25 9.03
CA GLU A 21 6.62 4.83 9.14
C GLU A 21 5.54 3.98 9.84
N GLU A 22 4.94 4.48 10.92
CA GLU A 22 3.84 3.81 11.62
C GLU A 22 2.61 3.66 10.72
N ILE A 23 2.30 4.72 9.95
CA ILE A 23 1.19 4.68 8.99
C ILE A 23 1.46 3.66 7.88
N THR A 24 2.67 3.64 7.30
CA THR A 24 3.06 2.65 6.28
C THR A 24 2.83 1.24 6.80
N LYS A 25 3.26 0.95 8.04
CA LYS A 25 3.09 -0.36 8.67
C LYS A 25 1.62 -0.74 8.80
N ILE A 26 0.80 0.11 9.43
CA ILE A 26 -0.62 -0.18 9.67
C ILE A 26 -1.37 -0.34 8.35
N MET A 27 -1.11 0.53 7.37
CA MET A 27 -1.76 0.45 6.06
C MET A 27 -1.34 -0.79 5.29
N THR A 28 -0.06 -1.17 5.34
CA THR A 28 0.42 -2.40 4.69
C THR A 28 -0.24 -3.63 5.32
N GLU A 29 -0.25 -3.73 6.65
CA GLU A 29 -0.92 -4.81 7.38
C GLU A 29 -2.42 -4.89 7.06
N ALA A 30 -3.10 -3.75 6.90
CA ALA A 30 -4.51 -3.71 6.55
C ALA A 30 -4.80 -4.19 5.11
N HIS A 31 -3.85 -4.06 4.18
CA HIS A 31 -3.99 -4.50 2.79
C HIS A 31 -3.75 -6.00 2.62
N ILE A 32 -2.87 -6.60 3.42
CA ILE A 32 -2.45 -8.01 3.29
C ILE A 32 -3.64 -8.99 3.17
N PRO A 33 -4.66 -8.96 4.05
CA PRO A 33 -5.79 -9.89 3.95
C PRO A 33 -6.54 -9.80 2.62
N TYR A 34 -6.62 -8.62 2.02
CA TYR A 34 -7.28 -8.42 0.73
C TYR A 34 -6.40 -8.84 -0.46
N ILE A 35 -5.07 -8.77 -0.31
CA ILE A 35 -4.13 -9.33 -1.28
C ILE A 35 -4.26 -10.86 -1.29
N GLU A 36 -4.31 -11.49 -0.12
CA GLU A 36 -4.52 -12.94 0.02
C GLU A 36 -5.87 -13.37 -0.55
N GLU A 37 -6.96 -12.67 -0.21
CA GLU A 37 -8.30 -12.92 -0.77
C GLU A 37 -8.33 -12.77 -2.31
N ALA A 38 -7.60 -11.80 -2.86
CA ALA A 38 -7.48 -11.62 -4.31
C ALA A 38 -6.74 -12.80 -4.96
N GLY A 39 -5.69 -13.31 -4.31
CA GLY A 39 -4.95 -14.51 -4.70
C GLY A 39 -5.85 -15.75 -4.71
N GLU A 40 -6.62 -15.98 -3.65
CA GLU A 40 -7.59 -17.08 -3.56
C GLU A 40 -8.66 -17.01 -4.65
N LYS A 41 -9.04 -15.79 -5.06
CA LYS A 41 -9.97 -15.53 -6.16
C LYS A 41 -9.31 -15.65 -7.54
N GLY A 42 -8.01 -15.92 -7.64
CA GLY A 42 -7.30 -16.02 -8.92
C GLY A 42 -7.25 -14.69 -9.69
N VAL A 43 -7.13 -13.56 -8.97
CA VAL A 43 -6.79 -12.27 -9.57
C VAL A 43 -5.37 -12.32 -10.10
N GLN A 44 -5.17 -11.89 -11.35
CA GLN A 44 -3.88 -11.91 -12.05
C GLN A 44 -3.23 -10.52 -12.12
N VAL A 45 -4.03 -9.47 -11.97
CA VAL A 45 -3.55 -8.08 -11.91
C VAL A 45 -4.29 -7.39 -10.77
N LEU A 46 -3.56 -7.03 -9.72
CA LEU A 46 -4.09 -6.35 -8.54
C LEU A 46 -3.50 -4.95 -8.46
N CYS A 47 -4.33 -3.95 -8.17
CA CYS A 47 -3.88 -2.58 -7.98
C CYS A 47 -4.49 -1.99 -6.71
N MET A 48 -3.78 -1.05 -6.10
CA MET A 48 -4.14 -0.34 -4.88
C MET A 48 -4.43 1.13 -5.21
N GLN A 49 -5.09 1.83 -4.30
CA GLN A 49 -5.29 3.28 -4.42
C GLN A 49 -3.97 4.07 -4.44
N GLU A 50 -4.02 5.31 -4.94
CA GLU A 50 -2.89 6.23 -4.91
C GLU A 50 -2.36 6.40 -3.48
N VAL A 51 -1.03 6.34 -3.31
CA VAL A 51 -0.35 6.46 -2.01
C VAL A 51 -0.93 5.51 -0.93
N PHE A 52 -1.28 4.27 -1.28
CA PHE A 52 -1.99 3.33 -0.38
C PHE A 52 -1.35 3.08 1.00
N THR A 53 -0.07 3.41 1.17
CA THR A 53 0.67 3.31 2.44
C THR A 53 0.56 4.56 3.31
N GLN A 54 -0.08 5.64 2.87
CA GLN A 54 -0.12 6.94 3.56
C GLN A 54 -1.50 7.62 3.40
N PRO A 55 -1.81 8.66 4.20
CA PRO A 55 -2.88 9.60 3.85
C PRO A 55 -2.56 10.35 2.56
N TYR A 56 -3.57 10.94 1.94
CA TYR A 56 -3.37 11.87 0.82
C TYR A 56 -2.79 13.20 1.31
N PHE A 57 -1.48 13.22 1.60
CA PHE A 57 -0.77 14.36 2.17
C PHE A 57 -0.31 15.41 1.14
N CYS A 58 -0.58 15.22 -0.15
CA CYS A 58 -0.20 16.13 -1.23
C CYS A 58 -0.50 17.63 -0.99
N PRO A 59 -1.62 18.05 -0.35
CA PRO A 59 -1.85 19.46 -0.03
C PRO A 59 -1.08 19.97 1.21
N SER A 60 -0.40 19.10 1.96
CA SER A 60 0.36 19.45 3.16
C SER A 60 1.71 20.06 2.83
N GLN A 61 2.17 21.00 3.67
CA GLN A 61 3.54 21.54 3.64
C GLN A 61 4.44 20.96 4.74
N ASP A 62 3.92 20.07 5.58
CA ASP A 62 4.70 19.41 6.64
C ASP A 62 5.78 18.50 6.04
N THR A 63 7.04 18.77 6.37
CA THR A 63 8.20 18.03 5.85
C THR A 63 8.31 16.62 6.40
N LYS A 64 7.56 16.27 7.47
CA LYS A 64 7.58 14.90 8.02
C LYS A 64 7.22 13.86 6.96
N TRP A 65 6.35 14.19 6.01
CA TRP A 65 5.91 13.27 4.96
C TRP A 65 7.04 12.81 4.04
N TYR A 66 8.18 13.52 4.00
CA TYR A 66 9.37 13.09 3.26
C TYR A 66 9.99 11.82 3.86
N ALA A 67 9.70 11.49 5.12
CA ALA A 67 10.10 10.22 5.71
C ALA A 67 9.34 9.01 5.11
N ALA A 68 8.24 9.24 4.38
CA ALA A 68 7.48 8.16 3.73
C ALA A 68 8.12 7.65 2.43
N VAL A 69 9.18 8.32 1.92
CA VAL A 69 9.79 7.93 0.65
C VAL A 69 10.55 6.63 0.79
N GLU A 70 10.40 5.75 -0.19
CA GLU A 70 11.16 4.51 -0.27
C GLU A 70 12.01 4.49 -1.54
N LYS A 71 13.20 3.88 -1.45
CA LYS A 71 14.06 3.69 -2.61
C LYS A 71 13.44 2.65 -3.56
N ILE A 72 13.44 2.91 -4.86
CA ILE A 72 12.99 1.92 -5.85
C ILE A 72 14.21 1.24 -6.48
N PRO A 73 14.25 -0.11 -6.61
CA PRO A 73 13.26 -1.09 -6.15
C PRO A 73 13.53 -1.70 -4.76
N GLU A 74 14.52 -1.22 -4.01
CA GLU A 74 14.95 -1.87 -2.75
C GLU A 74 14.09 -1.55 -1.52
N GLY A 75 13.08 -0.69 -1.67
CA GLY A 75 12.19 -0.25 -0.61
C GLY A 75 11.36 -1.39 -0.01
N PRO A 76 11.07 -1.33 1.29
CA PRO A 76 10.37 -2.40 2.00
C PRO A 76 9.00 -2.71 1.39
N THR A 77 8.23 -1.70 0.98
CA THR A 77 6.92 -1.90 0.34
C THR A 77 7.08 -2.63 -0.99
N THR A 78 8.03 -2.21 -1.84
CA THR A 78 8.27 -2.87 -3.14
C THR A 78 8.74 -4.31 -2.95
N LYS A 79 9.64 -4.57 -1.99
CA LYS A 79 10.12 -5.93 -1.70
C LYS A 79 9.01 -6.85 -1.21
N LEU A 80 8.16 -6.36 -0.31
CA LEU A 80 7.02 -7.13 0.17
C LEU A 80 6.03 -7.45 -0.96
N MET A 81 5.69 -6.48 -1.80
CA MET A 81 4.78 -6.71 -2.93
C MET A 81 5.39 -7.67 -3.97
N GLN A 82 6.72 -7.67 -4.15
CA GLN A 82 7.41 -8.67 -4.97
C GLN A 82 7.27 -10.08 -4.40
N ASP A 83 7.26 -10.24 -3.08
CA ASP A 83 7.08 -11.55 -2.45
C ASP A 83 5.66 -12.07 -2.59
N TYR A 84 4.64 -11.22 -2.46
CA TYR A 84 3.23 -11.59 -2.72
C TYR A 84 2.91 -11.86 -4.18
N ALA A 85 3.67 -11.28 -5.12
CA ALA A 85 3.46 -11.43 -6.55
C ALA A 85 4.08 -12.71 -7.15
N LYS A 86 4.83 -13.49 -6.36
CA LYS A 86 5.43 -14.77 -6.78
C LYS A 86 4.41 -15.91 -6.80
#